data_AF-A0A0M3AWG0-F1
#
_entry.id   AF-A0A0M3AWG0-F1
#
_cell.length_a   1.000
_cell.length_b   1.000
_cell.length_c   1.000
_cell.angle_alpha   90.00
_cell.angle_beta   90.00
_cell.angle_gamma   90.00
#
_symmetry.space_group_name_H-M   'P 1'
#
loop_
_entity.id
_entity.type
_entity.pdbx_description
1 polymer ?
#
loop_
_entity_poly.entity_id
_entity_poly.type
_entity_poly.pdbx_seq_one_letter_code
_entity_poly.pdbx_strand_id
1 'polypeptide(L)'
;FPCDGLSKIWAGGKQLSLETTDGGKTFTVASGDYAGRMSFVFYDGTQVSADDDLVDKANPTGRWTEEHVGHGQCYLIAKLTYDQEKLNSFPDFFFELRGARLYDFRKDSSVGGSGSHRWGNYATYEFTENPVVMDYNYRRGFSWNNDMFCGMGMDPEDLPIDKYAVAANICDEIVQGEKRYRCSVLLDCDVDHGDNIDALM
;
A
#
# COMPACT_ATOMS: atom_id res chain seq x y z
N PHE A 1 -0.77 7.03 -3.11
CA PHE A 1 -1.85 6.07 -3.41
C PHE A 1 -2.13 5.22 -2.20
N PRO A 2 -3.39 4.77 -1.97
CA PRO A 2 -3.69 3.89 -0.86
C PRO A 2 -2.99 2.53 -1.00
N CYS A 3 -2.75 1.90 0.13
CA CYS A 3 -2.02 0.64 0.28
C CYS A 3 -2.93 -0.41 0.94
N ASP A 4 -2.56 -1.68 0.87
CA ASP A 4 -3.31 -2.77 1.49
C ASP A 4 -3.02 -2.91 2.98
N GLY A 5 -1.75 -2.78 3.37
CA GLY A 5 -1.40 -2.92 4.78
C GLY A 5 0.09 -2.86 5.08
N LEU A 6 0.41 -2.66 6.35
CA LEU A 6 1.75 -2.72 6.88
C LEU A 6 2.03 -4.13 7.44
N SER A 7 3.15 -4.74 7.04
CA SER A 7 3.50 -6.10 7.44
C SER A 7 4.51 -6.11 8.59
N LYS A 8 5.61 -5.36 8.48
CA LYS A 8 6.68 -5.34 9.50
C LYS A 8 7.30 -3.96 9.65
N ILE A 9 7.78 -3.68 10.86
CA ILE A 9 8.55 -2.47 11.18
C ILE A 9 9.90 -2.87 11.77
N TRP A 10 10.94 -2.26 11.24
CA TRP A 10 12.31 -2.37 11.73
C TRP A 10 12.77 -1.00 12.21
N ALA A 11 13.52 -0.99 13.32
CA ALA A 11 14.16 0.21 13.84
C ALA A 11 15.58 -0.12 14.29
N GLY A 12 16.56 0.68 13.86
CA GLY A 12 17.97 0.49 14.24
C GLY A 12 18.52 -0.89 13.83
N GLY A 13 18.08 -1.42 12.68
CA GLY A 13 18.54 -2.70 12.14
C GLY A 13 17.94 -3.96 12.80
N LYS A 14 16.95 -3.82 13.71
CA LYS A 14 16.24 -4.94 14.32
C LYS A 14 14.74 -4.87 14.09
N GLN A 15 14.11 -6.03 13.92
CA GLN A 15 12.66 -6.12 13.78
C GLN A 15 12.01 -5.79 15.13
N LEU A 16 11.03 -4.89 15.11
CA LEU A 16 10.26 -4.58 16.30
C LEU A 16 9.23 -5.68 16.54
N SER A 17 9.07 -6.06 17.81
CA SER A 17 7.95 -6.91 18.24
C SER A 17 6.75 -6.00 18.52
N LEU A 18 5.74 -6.09 17.66
CA LEU A 18 4.60 -5.18 17.64
C LEU A 18 3.35 -5.87 18.17
N GLU A 19 2.64 -5.19 19.05
CA GLU A 19 1.25 -5.51 19.39
C GLU A 19 0.33 -4.58 18.59
N THR A 20 -0.62 -5.18 17.87
CA THR A 20 -1.62 -4.45 17.10
C THR A 20 -2.89 -4.24 17.90
N THR A 21 -3.39 -3.01 17.89
CA THR A 21 -4.68 -2.63 18.46
C THR A 21 -5.50 -1.89 17.40
N ASP A 22 -6.78 -1.69 17.67
CA ASP A 22 -7.69 -0.93 16.78
C ASP A 22 -7.74 -1.51 15.35
N GLY A 23 -8.04 -2.81 15.24
CA GLY A 23 -8.17 -3.47 13.94
C GLY A 23 -6.89 -3.54 13.09
N GLY A 24 -5.71 -3.36 13.70
CA GLY A 24 -4.42 -3.34 12.99
C GLY A 24 -3.96 -1.96 12.55
N LYS A 25 -4.64 -0.90 12.99
CA LYS A 25 -4.27 0.50 12.72
C LYS A 25 -3.13 0.97 13.62
N THR A 26 -3.13 0.60 14.89
CA THR A 26 -2.15 1.08 15.87
C THR A 26 -1.20 -0.05 16.27
N PHE A 27 0.11 0.21 16.12
CA PHE A 27 1.19 -0.70 16.46
C PHE A 27 1.95 -0.15 17.66
N THR A 28 2.05 -0.93 18.74
CA THR A 28 2.85 -0.57 19.92
C THR A 28 4.00 -1.54 20.08
N VAL A 29 5.18 -1.05 20.45
CA VAL A 29 6.32 -1.94 20.69
C VAL A 29 6.12 -2.66 22.03
N ALA A 30 5.96 -3.98 21.96
CA ALA A 30 5.61 -4.83 23.11
C ALA A 30 6.82 -5.23 23.97
N SER A 31 8.01 -5.29 23.37
CA SER A 31 9.21 -5.81 24.06
C SER A 31 10.51 -5.19 23.54
N GLY A 32 11.55 -5.22 24.37
CA GLY A 32 12.88 -4.71 24.05
C GLY A 32 13.13 -3.29 24.59
N ASP A 33 14.25 -2.69 24.19
CA ASP A 33 14.67 -1.36 24.66
C ASP A 33 13.68 -0.24 24.31
N TYR A 34 12.83 -0.46 23.29
CA TYR A 34 11.82 0.48 22.81
C TYR A 34 10.40 0.20 23.33
N ALA A 35 10.22 -0.81 24.21
CA ALA A 35 8.91 -1.18 24.73
C ALA A 35 8.24 0.01 25.44
N GLY A 36 6.99 0.29 25.06
CA GLY A 36 6.20 1.42 25.59
C GLY A 36 6.72 2.81 25.24
N ARG A 37 7.79 2.94 24.45
CA ARG A 37 8.40 4.22 24.06
C ARG A 37 8.15 4.59 22.61
N MET A 38 7.72 3.61 21.81
CA MET A 38 7.45 3.78 20.39
C MET A 38 6.09 3.18 20.06
N SER A 39 5.26 3.98 19.41
CA SER A 39 3.99 3.56 18.86
C SER A 39 3.81 4.15 17.47
N PHE A 40 3.16 3.40 16.59
CA PHE A 40 2.90 3.79 15.22
C PHE A 40 1.40 3.73 14.94
N VAL A 41 0.89 4.70 14.19
CA VAL A 41 -0.49 4.68 13.68
C VAL A 41 -0.42 4.66 12.16
N PHE A 42 -0.94 3.59 11.57
CA PHE A 42 -0.93 3.36 10.14
C PHE A 42 -2.24 3.83 9.52
N TYR A 43 -2.12 4.54 8.40
CA TYR A 43 -3.23 5.00 7.59
C TYR A 43 -3.06 4.44 6.19
N ASP A 44 -4.07 3.71 5.74
CA ASP A 44 -4.03 2.99 4.46
C ASP A 44 -4.22 3.91 3.25
N GLY A 45 -4.58 5.17 3.45
CA GLY A 45 -4.85 6.17 2.42
C GLY A 45 -6.33 6.33 2.06
N THR A 46 -7.24 5.58 2.68
CA THR A 46 -8.69 5.69 2.47
C THR A 46 -9.42 6.49 3.55
N GLN A 47 -8.69 6.98 4.55
CA GLN A 47 -9.23 7.76 5.67
C GLN A 47 -9.85 9.08 5.23
N VAL A 48 -11.01 9.40 5.81
CA VAL A 48 -11.78 10.62 5.50
C VAL A 48 -11.64 11.71 6.56
N SER A 49 -10.95 11.43 7.67
CA SER A 49 -10.69 12.36 8.77
C SER A 49 -9.22 12.31 9.18
N ALA A 50 -8.72 13.43 9.70
CA ALA A 50 -7.37 13.51 10.25
C ALA A 50 -7.21 12.65 11.52
N ASP A 51 -5.96 12.42 11.95
CA ASP A 51 -5.67 11.82 13.26
C ASP A 51 -5.90 12.84 14.36
N ASP A 52 -6.90 12.61 15.21
CA ASP A 52 -7.26 13.51 16.31
C ASP A 52 -6.05 13.79 17.21
N ASP A 53 -5.23 12.77 17.53
CA ASP A 53 -4.07 12.92 18.40
C ASP A 53 -2.95 13.77 17.77
N LEU A 54 -2.77 13.69 16.45
CA LEU A 54 -1.81 14.53 15.72
C LEU A 54 -2.25 16.00 15.69
N VAL A 55 -3.55 16.25 15.53
CA VAL A 55 -4.14 17.59 15.56
C VAL A 55 -4.08 18.18 16.97
N ASP A 56 -4.50 17.41 17.98
CA ASP A 56 -4.52 17.82 19.38
C ASP A 56 -3.12 18.13 19.93
N LYS A 57 -2.12 17.33 19.56
CA LYS A 57 -0.72 17.48 20.02
C LYS A 57 0.14 18.33 19.07
N ALA A 58 -0.47 19.04 18.12
CA ALA A 58 0.25 19.90 17.19
C ALA A 58 1.04 20.98 17.95
N ASN A 59 2.36 21.02 17.73
CA ASN A 59 3.25 22.04 18.30
C ASN A 59 4.15 22.66 17.21
N PRO A 60 4.04 23.97 16.91
CA PRO A 60 3.09 24.93 17.48
C PRO A 60 1.64 24.57 17.11
N THR A 61 0.69 25.07 17.91
CA THR A 61 -0.74 24.88 17.67
C THR A 61 -1.12 25.33 16.27
N GLY A 62 -1.90 24.51 15.56
CA GLY A 62 -2.28 24.75 14.15
C GLY A 62 -1.26 24.24 13.13
N ARG A 63 -0.14 23.63 13.53
CA ARG A 63 0.76 22.92 12.60
C ARG A 63 0.04 21.77 11.89
N TRP A 64 -0.77 21.02 12.64
CA TRP A 64 -1.67 20.00 12.10
C TRP A 64 -3.11 20.42 12.37
N THR A 65 -3.97 20.29 11.38
CA THR A 65 -5.38 20.69 11.41
C THR A 65 -6.23 19.52 10.92
N GLU A 66 -7.55 19.60 11.11
CA GLU A 66 -8.51 18.61 10.61
C GLU A 66 -8.49 18.46 9.07
N GLU A 67 -7.94 19.46 8.36
CA GLU A 67 -7.77 19.42 6.90
C GLU A 67 -6.60 18.51 6.46
N HIS A 68 -5.67 18.20 7.36
CA HIS A 68 -4.51 17.34 7.08
C HIS A 68 -4.87 15.85 7.19
N VAL A 69 -5.84 15.42 6.38
CA VAL A 69 -6.34 14.05 6.34
C VAL A 69 -5.37 13.08 5.63
N GLY A 70 -4.64 13.56 4.63
CA GLY A 70 -3.79 12.69 3.79
C GLY A 70 -4.56 11.72 2.89
N HIS A 71 -5.82 12.03 2.54
CA HIS A 71 -6.68 11.17 1.72
C HIS A 71 -6.02 10.88 0.35
N GLY A 72 -5.89 9.60 -0.01
CA GLY A 72 -5.19 9.13 -1.21
C GLY A 72 -3.71 8.82 -1.01
N GLN A 73 -3.18 9.02 0.18
CA GLN A 73 -1.79 8.73 0.54
C GLN A 73 -1.73 7.79 1.74
N CYS A 74 -1.05 6.67 1.56
CA CYS A 74 -0.68 5.77 2.64
C CYS A 74 0.42 6.44 3.49
N TYR A 75 0.22 6.57 4.80
CA TYR A 75 1.22 7.17 5.69
C TYR A 75 1.25 6.49 7.05
N LEU A 76 2.35 6.71 7.78
CA LEU A 76 2.57 6.20 9.13
C LEU A 76 2.94 7.34 10.05
N ILE A 77 2.24 7.46 11.18
CA ILE A 77 2.61 8.38 12.25
C ILE A 77 3.46 7.62 13.26
N ALA A 78 4.75 7.94 13.36
CA ALA A 78 5.63 7.41 14.41
C ALA A 78 5.62 8.34 15.62
N LYS A 79 5.14 7.85 16.77
CA LYS A 79 5.15 8.55 18.05
C LYS A 79 6.26 7.95 18.90
N LEU A 80 7.24 8.78 19.27
CA LEU A 80 8.40 8.40 20.07
C LEU A 80 8.42 9.21 21.36
N THR A 81 8.67 8.54 22.48
CA THR A 81 8.91 9.18 23.78
C THR A 81 10.40 9.22 24.05
N TYR A 82 10.96 10.43 24.09
CA TYR A 82 12.39 10.64 24.37
C TYR A 82 12.80 9.99 25.69
N ASP A 83 13.89 9.20 25.64
CA ASP A 83 14.49 8.56 26.79
C ASP A 83 16.01 8.67 26.66
N GLN A 84 16.66 9.29 27.65
CA GLN A 84 18.08 9.62 27.58
C GLN A 84 19.00 8.39 27.48
N GLU A 85 18.56 7.23 27.98
CA GLU A 85 19.36 5.99 27.99
C GLU A 85 19.05 5.08 26.80
N LYS A 86 17.78 5.03 26.38
CA LYS A 86 17.29 4.04 25.42
C LYS A 86 16.86 4.61 24.08
N LEU A 87 16.52 5.90 24.00
CA LEU A 87 16.02 6.57 22.80
C LEU A 87 16.47 8.04 22.78
N ASN A 88 17.79 8.23 22.75
CA ASN A 88 18.42 9.55 22.74
C ASN A 88 18.52 10.17 21.34
N SER A 89 18.34 9.36 20.29
CA SER A 89 18.28 9.78 18.88
C SER A 89 17.15 9.06 18.15
N PHE A 90 16.73 9.63 17.02
CA PHE A 90 15.80 8.94 16.12
C PHE A 90 16.49 7.71 15.51
N PRO A 91 15.88 6.51 15.59
CA PRO A 91 16.41 5.33 14.93
C PRO A 91 16.09 5.35 13.43
N ASP A 92 16.92 4.67 12.64
CA ASP A 92 16.62 4.42 11.23
C ASP A 92 15.46 3.45 11.11
N PHE A 93 14.42 3.87 10.39
CA PHE A 93 13.23 3.06 10.17
C PHE A 93 13.26 2.36 8.82
N PHE A 94 12.82 1.10 8.83
CA PHE A 94 12.53 0.37 7.61
C PHE A 94 11.18 -0.32 7.73
N PHE A 95 10.34 -0.15 6.72
CA PHE A 95 8.95 -0.60 6.73
C PHE A 95 8.71 -1.59 5.60
N GLU A 96 8.15 -2.74 5.93
CA GLU A 96 7.68 -3.72 4.95
C GLU A 96 6.18 -3.51 4.77
N LEU A 97 5.77 -2.97 3.62
CA LEU A 97 4.38 -2.70 3.28
C LEU A 97 3.90 -3.57 2.12
N ARG A 98 2.61 -3.88 2.13
CA ARG A 98 1.88 -4.36 0.96
C ARG A 98 1.32 -3.14 0.25
N GLY A 99 1.71 -2.97 -1.01
CA GLY A 99 1.39 -1.81 -1.83
C GLY A 99 -0.09 -1.69 -2.20
N ALA A 100 -0.35 -1.08 -3.35
CA ALA A 100 -1.71 -0.84 -3.83
C ALA A 100 -2.53 -2.13 -3.94
N ARG A 101 -3.81 -2.06 -3.55
CA ARG A 101 -4.81 -3.04 -3.98
C ARG A 101 -5.11 -2.85 -5.46
N LEU A 102 -5.16 -3.94 -6.21
CA LEU A 102 -5.30 -3.93 -7.66
C LEU A 102 -6.59 -4.61 -8.11
N TYR A 103 -7.10 -4.16 -9.24
CA TYR A 103 -8.24 -4.78 -9.90
C TYR A 103 -7.81 -6.03 -10.66
N ASP A 104 -8.31 -7.20 -10.25
CA ASP A 104 -8.24 -8.43 -11.03
C ASP A 104 -9.52 -8.64 -11.85
N PHE A 105 -9.40 -8.48 -13.16
CA PHE A 105 -10.50 -8.68 -14.12
C PHE A 105 -11.04 -10.12 -14.11
N ARG A 106 -10.25 -11.13 -13.70
CA ARG A 106 -10.72 -12.51 -13.53
C ARG A 106 -11.72 -12.64 -12.38
N LYS A 107 -11.73 -11.67 -11.46
CA LYS A 107 -12.63 -11.60 -10.30
C LYS A 107 -13.80 -10.64 -10.50
N ASP A 108 -14.02 -10.15 -11.70
CA ASP A 108 -15.12 -9.24 -12.01
C ASP A 108 -16.16 -9.92 -12.91
N SER A 109 -17.31 -10.25 -12.31
CA SER A 109 -18.43 -10.89 -13.03
C SER A 109 -19.06 -10.04 -14.14
N SER A 110 -18.80 -8.73 -14.19
CA SER A 110 -19.34 -7.82 -15.21
C SER A 110 -18.55 -7.85 -16.52
N VAL A 111 -17.31 -8.34 -16.50
CA VAL A 111 -16.40 -8.43 -17.67
C VAL A 111 -16.01 -9.87 -18.02
N GLY A 112 -16.78 -10.85 -17.53
CA GLY A 112 -16.59 -12.28 -17.82
C GLY A 112 -15.76 -13.07 -16.79
N GLY A 113 -15.33 -12.44 -15.70
CA GLY A 113 -14.71 -13.10 -14.55
C GLY A 113 -15.73 -13.70 -13.56
N SER A 114 -15.25 -14.07 -12.37
CA SER A 114 -16.08 -14.56 -11.27
C SER A 114 -15.69 -13.90 -9.95
N GLY A 115 -16.55 -13.01 -9.44
CA GLY A 115 -16.34 -12.34 -8.16
C GLY A 115 -16.95 -10.94 -8.10
N SER A 116 -16.58 -10.23 -7.03
CA SER A 116 -17.13 -8.92 -6.66
C SER A 116 -16.26 -7.73 -7.06
N HIS A 117 -15.12 -7.95 -7.72
CA HIS A 117 -14.27 -6.85 -8.16
C HIS A 117 -15.02 -5.99 -9.18
N ARG A 118 -14.87 -4.66 -9.11
CA ARG A 118 -15.48 -3.71 -10.05
C ARG A 118 -14.53 -2.57 -10.36
N TRP A 119 -14.19 -2.40 -11.64
CA TRP A 119 -13.33 -1.28 -12.05
C TRP A 119 -13.90 0.07 -11.58
N GLY A 120 -13.05 0.92 -11.04
CA GLY A 120 -13.42 2.21 -10.45
C GLY A 120 -13.88 2.13 -8.99
N ASN A 121 -14.13 0.93 -8.44
CA ASN A 121 -14.44 0.74 -7.03
C ASN A 121 -13.27 0.13 -6.28
N TYR A 122 -12.39 0.99 -5.78
CA TYR A 122 -11.16 0.60 -5.07
C TYR A 122 -11.41 -0.29 -3.83
N ALA A 123 -12.57 -0.17 -3.18
CA ALA A 123 -12.92 -1.00 -2.02
C ALA A 123 -13.08 -2.49 -2.37
N THR A 124 -13.28 -2.82 -3.65
CA THR A 124 -13.40 -4.20 -4.13
C THR A 124 -12.08 -4.82 -4.56
N TYR A 125 -11.01 -4.03 -4.59
CA TYR A 125 -9.69 -4.47 -5.03
C TYR A 125 -8.97 -5.19 -3.90
N GLU A 126 -7.98 -6.00 -4.25
CA GLU A 126 -7.18 -6.75 -3.27
C GLU A 126 -5.70 -6.65 -3.60
N PHE A 127 -4.85 -6.92 -2.60
CA PHE A 127 -3.42 -7.04 -2.85
C PHE A 127 -3.10 -8.27 -3.71
N THR A 128 -2.22 -8.09 -4.68
CA THR A 128 -1.73 -9.16 -5.56
C THR A 128 -0.26 -8.96 -5.87
N GLU A 129 0.44 -10.07 -6.05
CA GLU A 129 1.84 -10.13 -6.48
C GLU A 129 1.94 -10.55 -7.96
N ASN A 130 0.80 -10.66 -8.66
CA ASN A 130 0.74 -11.13 -10.03
C ASN A 130 1.16 -9.99 -11.01
N PRO A 131 2.28 -10.11 -11.73
CA PRO A 131 2.79 -9.04 -12.59
C PRO A 131 1.84 -8.68 -13.74
N VAL A 132 1.05 -9.62 -14.23
CA VAL A 132 0.08 -9.38 -15.32
C VAL A 132 -1.09 -8.52 -14.83
N VAL A 133 -1.51 -8.72 -13.58
CA VAL A 133 -2.54 -7.87 -12.96
C VAL A 133 -1.97 -6.47 -12.69
N MET A 134 -0.70 -6.37 -12.31
CA MET A 134 0.00 -5.08 -12.14
C MET A 134 0.09 -4.31 -13.46
N ASP A 135 0.54 -4.95 -14.55
CA ASP A 135 0.61 -4.34 -15.89
C ASP A 135 -0.77 -3.87 -16.36
N TYR A 136 -1.81 -4.68 -16.18
CA TYR A 136 -3.17 -4.30 -16.54
C TYR A 136 -3.61 -3.01 -15.81
N ASN A 137 -3.39 -2.92 -14.49
CA ASN A 137 -3.77 -1.75 -13.71
C ASN A 137 -2.93 -0.52 -14.10
N TYR A 138 -1.64 -0.68 -14.37
CA TYR A 138 -0.78 0.40 -14.82
C TYR A 138 -1.18 0.94 -16.20
N ARG A 139 -1.53 0.06 -17.15
CA ARG A 139 -2.01 0.47 -18.48
C ARG A 139 -3.35 1.18 -18.42
N ARG A 140 -4.27 0.71 -17.57
CA ARG A 140 -5.55 1.40 -17.32
C ARG A 140 -5.36 2.73 -16.58
N GLY A 141 -4.31 2.86 -15.79
CA GLY A 141 -3.98 4.05 -15.00
C GLY A 141 -4.45 3.97 -13.55
N PHE A 142 -3.65 4.57 -12.67
CA PHE A 142 -3.98 4.78 -11.27
C PHE A 142 -4.58 6.17 -11.08
N SER A 143 -5.82 6.19 -10.60
CA SER A 143 -6.56 7.42 -10.34
C SER A 143 -7.08 7.45 -8.92
N TRP A 144 -7.11 8.65 -8.33
CA TRP A 144 -7.71 8.91 -7.02
C TRP A 144 -8.52 10.19 -7.09
N ASN A 145 -9.73 10.20 -6.50
CA ASN A 145 -10.64 11.36 -6.59
C ASN A 145 -10.89 11.87 -8.03
N ASN A 146 -11.03 10.94 -8.98
CA ASN A 146 -11.17 11.22 -10.43
C ASN A 146 -9.97 11.93 -11.09
N ASP A 147 -8.83 12.01 -10.41
CA ASP A 147 -7.59 12.51 -10.98
C ASP A 147 -6.60 11.37 -11.21
N MET A 148 -6.12 11.22 -12.44
CA MET A 148 -5.15 10.18 -12.81
C MET A 148 -3.74 10.72 -12.57
N PHE A 149 -3.02 10.10 -11.64
CA PHE A 149 -1.67 10.55 -11.29
C PHE A 149 -0.56 9.68 -11.90
N CYS A 150 -0.88 8.47 -12.37
CA CYS A 150 0.13 7.55 -12.90
C CYS A 150 -0.46 6.54 -13.88
N GLY A 151 0.34 6.05 -14.82
CA GLY A 151 -0.05 5.04 -15.81
C GLY A 151 -0.48 5.62 -17.16
N MET A 152 -0.94 4.75 -18.06
CA MET A 152 -1.15 5.11 -19.48
C MET A 152 -2.56 5.60 -19.81
N GLY A 153 -3.54 5.35 -18.94
CA GLY A 153 -4.94 5.77 -19.16
C GLY A 153 -5.62 5.09 -20.35
N MET A 154 -5.24 3.86 -20.70
CA MET A 154 -5.80 3.13 -21.84
C MET A 154 -7.25 2.70 -21.58
N ASP A 155 -8.06 2.72 -22.64
CA ASP A 155 -9.43 2.23 -22.59
C ASP A 155 -9.48 0.71 -22.42
N PRO A 156 -10.51 0.17 -21.74
CA PRO A 156 -10.64 -1.27 -21.52
C PRO A 156 -10.76 -2.06 -22.82
N GLU A 157 -11.26 -1.44 -23.90
CA GLU A 157 -11.43 -2.07 -25.21
C GLU A 157 -10.09 -2.35 -25.92
N ASP A 158 -9.06 -1.54 -25.64
CA ASP A 158 -7.72 -1.72 -26.20
C ASP A 158 -6.91 -2.82 -25.50
N LEU A 159 -7.42 -3.33 -24.38
CA LEU A 159 -6.76 -4.33 -23.54
C LEU A 159 -7.49 -5.67 -23.62
N PRO A 160 -6.97 -6.67 -24.36
CA PRO A 160 -7.64 -7.95 -24.55
C PRO A 160 -7.64 -8.79 -23.26
N ILE A 161 -8.70 -8.66 -22.47
CA ILE A 161 -8.87 -9.28 -21.14
C ILE A 161 -8.68 -10.80 -21.18
N ASP A 162 -9.07 -11.45 -22.27
CA ASP A 162 -8.90 -12.89 -22.49
C ASP A 162 -7.41 -13.31 -22.48
N LYS A 163 -6.55 -12.55 -23.18
CA LYS A 163 -5.10 -12.79 -23.20
C LYS A 163 -4.47 -12.49 -21.86
N TYR A 164 -4.87 -11.39 -21.23
CA TYR A 164 -4.45 -11.03 -19.88
C TYR A 164 -4.82 -12.13 -18.86
N ALA A 165 -6.01 -12.73 -18.97
CA ALA A 165 -6.45 -13.82 -18.09
C ALA A 165 -5.60 -15.06 -18.22
N VAL A 166 -5.28 -15.47 -19.45
CA VAL A 166 -4.41 -16.62 -19.71
C VAL A 166 -3.03 -16.37 -19.10
N ALA A 167 -2.43 -15.20 -19.34
CA ALA A 167 -1.11 -14.86 -18.79
C ALA A 167 -1.12 -14.79 -17.25
N ALA A 168 -2.13 -14.17 -16.65
CA ALA A 168 -2.26 -14.09 -15.19
C ALA A 168 -2.43 -15.48 -14.56
N ASN A 169 -3.15 -16.40 -15.21
CA ASN A 169 -3.28 -17.77 -14.74
C ASN A 169 -1.94 -18.53 -14.79
N ILE A 170 -1.12 -18.30 -15.81
CA ILE A 170 0.23 -18.89 -15.91
C ILE A 170 1.13 -18.39 -14.77
N CYS A 171 1.05 -17.11 -14.40
CA CYS A 171 1.80 -16.54 -13.28
C CYS A 171 1.40 -17.16 -11.93
N ASP A 172 0.11 -17.46 -11.75
CA ASP A 172 -0.42 -18.07 -10.53
C ASP A 172 -0.26 -19.61 -10.48
N GLU A 173 0.28 -20.25 -11.53
CA GLU A 173 0.57 -21.70 -11.50
C GLU A 173 1.54 -22.06 -10.37
N ILE A 174 1.25 -23.14 -9.64
CA ILE A 174 2.10 -23.58 -8.54
C ILE A 174 3.27 -24.41 -9.09
N VAL A 175 4.49 -23.94 -8.84
CA VAL A 175 5.74 -24.64 -9.13
C VAL A 175 6.49 -24.85 -7.82
N GLN A 176 6.69 -26.12 -7.43
CA GLN A 176 7.38 -26.49 -6.19
C GLN A 176 6.81 -25.84 -4.90
N GLY A 177 5.50 -25.60 -4.87
CA GLY A 177 4.79 -25.06 -3.70
C GLY A 177 4.66 -23.54 -3.68
N GLU A 178 5.27 -22.82 -4.63
CA GLU A 178 5.16 -21.37 -4.78
C GLU A 178 4.52 -21.01 -6.13
N LYS A 179 4.05 -19.76 -6.29
CA LYS A 179 3.54 -19.28 -7.59
C LYS A 179 4.71 -19.14 -8.56
N ARG A 180 4.49 -19.45 -9.83
CA ARG A 180 5.52 -19.44 -10.87
C ARG A 180 6.19 -18.07 -11.02
N TYR A 181 5.40 -17.00 -11.04
CA TYR A 181 5.92 -15.64 -11.19
C TYR A 181 5.26 -14.70 -10.16
N ARG A 182 6.09 -13.90 -9.48
CA ARG A 182 5.68 -12.86 -8.53
C ARG A 182 6.54 -11.63 -8.73
N CYS A 183 5.95 -10.45 -8.58
CA CYS A 183 6.66 -9.19 -8.62
C CYS A 183 6.26 -8.31 -7.42
N SER A 184 7.19 -7.47 -6.98
CA SER A 184 6.94 -6.35 -6.08
C SER A 184 7.79 -5.20 -6.59
N VAL A 185 7.16 -4.15 -7.08
CA VAL A 185 7.82 -3.02 -7.72
C VAL A 185 7.29 -1.70 -7.19
N LEU A 186 8.16 -0.68 -7.19
CA LEU A 186 7.77 0.71 -7.04
C LEU A 186 7.77 1.34 -8.42
N LEU A 187 6.59 1.79 -8.84
CA LEU A 187 6.43 2.51 -10.11
C LEU A 187 6.75 3.98 -9.88
N ASP A 188 7.53 4.55 -10.78
CA ASP A 188 7.85 5.97 -10.78
C ASP A 188 7.00 6.67 -11.86
N CYS A 189 6.26 7.71 -11.49
CA CYS A 189 5.38 8.39 -12.44
C CYS A 189 6.11 9.46 -13.26
N ASP A 190 7.38 9.73 -12.95
CA ASP A 190 8.22 10.69 -13.66
C ASP A 190 9.08 10.05 -14.76
N VAL A 191 9.12 8.71 -14.84
CA VAL A 191 9.87 7.96 -15.87
C VAL A 191 8.99 7.56 -17.06
N ASP A 192 9.64 7.23 -18.17
CA ASP A 192 8.96 6.76 -19.36
C ASP A 192 8.17 5.48 -19.09
N HIS A 193 7.00 5.34 -19.74
CA HIS A 193 6.16 4.17 -19.53
C HIS A 193 6.85 2.84 -19.84
N GLY A 194 7.81 2.84 -20.76
CA GLY A 194 8.61 1.67 -21.10
C GLY A 194 9.37 1.11 -19.91
N ASP A 195 10.04 1.97 -19.13
CA ASP A 195 10.85 1.55 -17.98
C ASP A 195 9.99 0.91 -16.88
N ASN A 196 8.80 1.46 -16.64
CA ASN A 196 7.84 0.88 -15.69
C ASN A 196 7.27 -0.46 -16.17
N ILE A 197 7.04 -0.63 -17.48
CA ILE A 197 6.54 -1.88 -18.05
C ILE A 197 7.64 -2.95 -18.04
N ASP A 198 8.88 -2.58 -18.34
CA ASP A 198 10.02 -3.50 -18.28
C ASP A 198 10.32 -3.95 -16.85
N ALA A 199 10.09 -3.10 -15.84
CA ALA A 199 10.21 -3.50 -14.44
C ALA A 199 9.15 -4.52 -13.97
N LEU A 200 8.07 -4.71 -14.74
CA LEU A 200 7.00 -5.66 -14.46
C LEU A 200 7.17 -7.02 -15.18
N MET A 201 8.07 -7.11 -16.16
CA MET A 201 8.31 -8.31 -16.99
C MET A 201 9.56 -9.08 -16.57
#